data_AF-A0A3R6DWY6-F1
#
_entry.id   AF-A0A3R6DWY6-F1
#
_cell.length_a   1.000
_cell.length_b   1.000
_cell.length_c   1.000
_cell.angle_alpha   90.00
_cell.angle_beta   90.00
_cell.angle_gamma   90.00
#
_symmetry.space_group_name_H-M   'P 1'
#
loop_
_entity.id
_entity.type
_entity.pdbx_description
1 polymer ?
#
loop_
_entity_poly.entity_id
_entity_poly.type
_entity_poly.pdbx_seq_one_letter_code
_entity_poly.pdbx_strand_id
1 'polypeptide(L)'
;MSKYYSIHEFSKIIGVSAQTLRNWDANGKLHPHHTTVSGYRYYSDEQLNQVINGKPINRITIGYCRVSSHKQKDDLERQIDNVKTYLLAKG
;
A
#
# COMPACT_ATOMS: atom_id res chain seq x y z
N MET A 1 -17.08 19.18 15.54
CA MET A 1 -17.52 19.07 14.13
C MET A 1 -16.57 18.12 13.44
N SER A 2 -17.05 16.98 12.92
CA SER A 2 -16.19 16.06 12.15
C SER A 2 -15.86 16.70 10.81
N LYS A 3 -14.57 16.75 10.47
CA LYS A 3 -14.12 17.29 9.18
C LYS A 3 -14.32 16.22 8.11
N TYR A 4 -14.69 16.67 6.91
CA TYR A 4 -14.77 15.83 5.72
C TYR A 4 -13.69 16.24 4.73
N TYR A 5 -13.14 15.25 4.04
CA TYR A 5 -12.08 15.39 3.06
C TYR A 5 -12.57 14.88 1.72
N SER A 6 -12.32 15.65 0.66
CA SER A 6 -12.43 15.13 -0.69
C SER A 6 -11.47 13.96 -0.90
N ILE A 7 -11.73 13.12 -1.90
CA ILE A 7 -10.84 12.00 -2.24
C ILE A 7 -9.37 12.42 -2.44
N HIS A 8 -9.12 13.63 -2.96
CA HIS A 8 -7.77 14.12 -3.23
C HIS A 8 -7.07 14.60 -1.96
N GLU A 9 -7.79 15.26 -1.05
CA GLU A 9 -7.26 15.65 0.26
C GLU A 9 -6.97 14.42 1.10
N PHE A 10 -7.91 13.48 1.17
CA PHE A 10 -7.75 12.24 1.92
C PHE A 10 -6.56 11.41 1.40
N SER A 11 -6.41 11.30 0.08
CA SER A 11 -5.30 10.55 -0.53
C SER A 11 -3.94 11.14 -0.18
N LYS A 12 -3.84 12.48 -0.13
CA LYS A 12 -2.61 13.18 0.26
C LYS A 12 -2.24 12.91 1.72
N ILE A 13 -3.20 12.90 2.62
CA ILE A 13 -2.93 12.70 4.06
C ILE A 13 -2.42 11.28 4.33
N ILE A 14 -3.02 10.26 3.70
CA ILE A 14 -2.63 8.85 3.93
C ILE A 14 -1.50 8.35 3.01
N GLY A 15 -1.00 9.21 2.10
CA GLY A 15 0.11 8.87 1.21
C GLY A 15 -0.21 7.85 0.11
N VAL A 16 -1.44 7.83 -0.42
CA VAL A 16 -1.83 6.97 -1.55
C VAL A 16 -2.40 7.78 -2.71
N SER A 17 -2.62 7.15 -3.85
CA SER A 17 -3.28 7.82 -4.98
C SER A 17 -4.80 7.88 -4.79
N ALA A 18 -5.46 8.88 -5.41
CA ALA A 18 -6.93 8.91 -5.44
C ALA A 18 -7.52 7.64 -6.12
N GLN A 19 -6.80 7.04 -7.07
CA GLN A 19 -7.22 5.78 -7.68
C GLN A 19 -7.19 4.62 -6.68
N THR A 20 -6.21 4.58 -5.78
CA THR A 20 -6.14 3.60 -4.70
C THR A 20 -7.39 3.65 -3.83
N LEU A 21 -7.87 4.86 -3.50
CA LEU A 21 -9.11 5.03 -2.74
C LEU A 21 -10.36 4.56 -3.51
N ARG A 22 -10.44 4.80 -4.82
CA ARG A 22 -11.53 4.24 -5.66
C ARG A 22 -11.49 2.72 -5.68
N ASN A 23 -10.30 2.12 -5.74
CA ASN A 23 -10.14 0.68 -5.69
C ASN A 23 -10.51 0.11 -4.31
N TRP A 24 -10.22 0.84 -3.23
CA TRP A 24 -10.63 0.43 -1.88
C TRP A 24 -12.14 0.48 -1.68
N ASP A 25 -12.81 1.48 -2.26
CA ASP A 25 -14.27 1.55 -2.31
C ASP A 25 -14.84 0.37 -3.10
N ALA A 26 -14.33 0.12 -4.31
CA ALA A 26 -14.78 -0.98 -5.16
C ALA A 26 -14.56 -2.38 -4.54
N ASN A 27 -13.45 -2.57 -3.82
CA ASN A 27 -13.09 -3.86 -3.22
C ASN A 27 -13.57 -4.00 -1.76
N GLY A 28 -14.37 -3.05 -1.25
CA GLY A 28 -14.92 -3.09 0.11
C GLY A 28 -13.92 -2.87 1.25
N LYS A 29 -12.70 -2.42 0.93
CA LYS A 29 -11.65 -2.15 1.94
C LYS A 29 -11.92 -0.86 2.71
N LEU A 30 -12.42 0.17 2.04
CA LEU A 30 -12.79 1.45 2.65
C LEU A 30 -13.81 2.16 1.76
N HIS A 31 -15.06 2.22 2.22
CA HIS A 31 -16.10 3.00 1.55
C HIS A 31 -16.01 4.48 1.95
N PRO A 32 -16.34 5.42 1.06
CA PRO A 32 -16.50 6.82 1.43
C PRO A 32 -17.63 6.97 2.45
N HIS A 33 -17.53 7.94 3.35
CA HIS A 33 -18.62 8.24 4.29
C HIS A 33 -19.90 8.61 3.54
N HIS A 34 -19.79 9.41 2.49
CA HIS A 34 -20.90 9.72 1.61
C HIS A 34 -20.40 10.03 0.20
N THR A 35 -21.29 9.82 -0.77
CA THR A 35 -21.09 10.21 -2.16
C THR A 35 -22.16 11.23 -2.53
N THR A 36 -21.75 12.34 -3.12
CA THR A 36 -22.71 13.35 -3.61
C THR A 36 -23.51 12.81 -4.79
N VAL A 37 -24.64 13.45 -5.11
CA VAL A 37 -25.43 13.12 -6.31
C VAL A 37 -24.60 13.20 -7.60
N SER A 38 -23.60 14.09 -7.63
CA SER A 38 -22.65 14.25 -8.72
C SER A 38 -21.49 13.23 -8.72
N GLY A 39 -21.42 12.31 -7.75
CA GLY A 39 -20.44 11.23 -7.69
C GLY A 39 -19.14 11.54 -6.94
N TYR A 40 -19.06 12.67 -6.25
CA TYR A 40 -17.87 13.02 -5.44
C TYR A 40 -17.87 12.26 -4.12
N ARG A 41 -16.72 11.69 -3.78
CA ARG A 41 -16.50 10.89 -2.57
C ARG A 41 -15.88 11.73 -1.48
N TYR A 42 -16.46 11.64 -0.28
CA TYR A 42 -15.96 12.31 0.91
C TYR A 42 -15.67 11.31 2.03
N TYR A 43 -14.59 11.56 2.76
CA TYR A 43 -14.10 10.73 3.86
C TYR A 43 -14.06 11.55 5.16
N SER A 44 -14.29 10.91 6.31
CA SER A 44 -14.30 11.58 7.63
C SER A 44 -12.98 11.44 8.39
N ASP A 45 -12.79 12.26 9.44
CA ASP A 45 -11.69 12.11 10.41
C ASP A 45 -11.65 10.72 11.07
N GLU A 46 -12.81 10.10 11.32
CA GLU A 46 -12.89 8.75 11.90
C GLU A 46 -12.25 7.72 10.96
N GLN A 47 -12.54 7.82 9.66
CA GLN A 47 -11.95 6.97 8.63
C GLN A 47 -10.46 7.24 8.47
N LEU A 48 -10.04 8.49 8.67
CA LEU A 48 -8.63 8.84 8.67
C LEU A 48 -7.89 8.12 9.80
N ASN A 49 -8.44 8.19 11.02
CA ASN A 49 -7.90 7.49 12.18
C ASN A 49 -7.87 5.97 11.99
N GLN A 50 -8.90 5.40 11.35
CA GLN A 50 -8.94 3.97 11.02
C GLN A 50 -7.80 3.56 10.07
N VAL A 51 -7.47 4.39 9.08
CA VAL A 51 -6.44 4.09 8.08
C VAL A 51 -5.04 4.33 8.64
N ILE A 52 -4.82 5.43 9.37
CA ILE A 52 -3.52 5.78 9.95
C ILE A 52 -3.16 4.83 11.10
N ASN A 53 -4.11 4.54 11.99
CA ASN A 53 -3.91 3.63 13.11
C ASN A 53 -4.21 2.17 12.74
N GLY A 54 -4.37 1.89 11.44
CA GLY A 54 -4.58 0.54 10.95
C GLY A 54 -3.47 -0.38 11.45
N LYS A 55 -3.86 -1.56 11.98
CA LYS A 55 -2.90 -2.56 12.46
C LYS A 55 -1.81 -2.79 11.39
N PRO A 56 -0.53 -2.89 11.78
CA PRO A 56 0.51 -3.25 10.84
C PRO A 56 0.10 -4.55 10.16
N ILE A 57 -0.17 -4.46 8.86
CA ILE A 57 -0.47 -5.63 8.06
C ILE A 57 0.78 -6.50 8.15
N ASN A 58 0.62 -7.76 8.55
CA ASN A 58 1.72 -8.72 8.51
C ASN A 58 2.13 -8.88 7.04
N ARG A 59 3.16 -8.15 6.63
CA ARG A 59 3.62 -8.13 5.24
C ARG A 59 4.60 -9.28 5.08
N ILE A 60 4.41 -10.07 4.03
CA ILE A 60 5.40 -11.07 3.65
C ILE A 60 6.55 -10.31 2.98
N THR A 61 7.74 -10.40 3.57
CA THR A 61 8.96 -9.90 2.94
C THR A 61 9.42 -10.91 1.89
N ILE A 62 9.47 -10.51 0.62
CA ILE A 62 9.85 -11.38 -0.50
C ILE A 62 11.20 -10.90 -1.06
N GLY A 63 12.21 -11.78 -1.01
CA GLY A 63 13.46 -11.60 -1.73
C GLY A 63 13.34 -12.11 -3.17
N TYR A 64 13.66 -11.25 -4.14
CA TYR A 64 13.67 -11.62 -5.56
C TYR A 64 15.08 -11.46 -6.14
N CYS A 65 15.59 -12.52 -6.76
CA CYS A 65 16.91 -12.54 -7.40
C CYS A 65 16.75 -12.95 -8.87
N ARG A 66 17.48 -12.29 -9.77
CA ARG A 66 17.50 -12.65 -11.20
C ARG A 66 18.85 -12.33 -11.83
N VAL A 67 19.17 -13.01 -12.92
CA VAL A 67 20.31 -12.71 -13.80
C VAL A 67 19.84 -12.40 -15.21
N SER A 68 20.58 -11.57 -15.93
CA SER A 68 20.22 -11.11 -17.28
C SER A 68 20.41 -12.18 -18.36
N SER A 69 21.30 -13.14 -18.14
CA SER A 69 21.59 -14.20 -19.10
C SER A 69 21.92 -15.52 -18.41
N HIS A 70 21.73 -16.62 -19.12
CA HIS A 70 22.02 -17.97 -18.59
C HIS A 70 23.50 -18.17 -18.26
N LYS A 71 24.41 -17.42 -18.91
CA LYS A 71 25.85 -17.46 -18.66
C LYS A 71 26.24 -16.93 -17.28
N GLN A 72 25.36 -16.16 -16.63
CA GLN A 72 25.59 -15.57 -15.31
C GLN A 72 24.92 -16.39 -14.20
N LYS A 73 24.59 -17.66 -14.46
CA LYS A 73 23.89 -18.51 -13.49
C LYS A 73 24.64 -18.61 -12.16
N ASP A 74 25.96 -18.67 -12.20
CA ASP A 74 26.79 -18.74 -10.99
C ASP A 74 26.69 -17.46 -10.13
N ASP A 75 26.46 -16.30 -10.76
CA ASP A 75 26.21 -15.04 -10.05
C ASP A 75 24.84 -15.01 -9.37
N LEU A 76 23.87 -15.80 -9.86
CA LEU A 76 22.54 -15.88 -9.26
C LEU A 76 22.62 -16.52 -7.87
N GLU A 77 23.46 -17.53 -7.70
CA GLU A 77 23.65 -18.19 -6.40
C GLU A 77 24.21 -17.21 -5.37
N ARG A 78 25.19 -16.39 -5.76
CA ARG A 78 25.73 -15.32 -4.91
C ARG A 78 24.69 -14.25 -4.57
N GLN A 79 23.85 -13.87 -5.53
CA GLN A 79 22.75 -12.93 -5.28
C GLN A 79 21.73 -13.49 -4.28
N ILE A 80 21.37 -14.77 -4.43
CA ILE A 80 20.46 -15.46 -3.50
C ILE A 80 21.04 -15.45 -2.09
N ASP A 81 22.32 -15.79 -1.92
CA ASP A 81 22.95 -15.83 -0.60
C ASP A 81 23.01 -14.45 0.07
N ASN A 82 23.37 -13.41 -0.70
CA ASN A 82 23.39 -12.03 -0.21
C ASN A 82 22.00 -11.54 0.21
N VAL A 83 20.98 -11.78 -0.63
CA VAL A 83 19.60 -11.40 -0.32
C VAL A 83 19.09 -12.19 0.89
N LYS A 84 19.40 -13.48 0.99
CA LYS A 84 19.02 -14.31 2.13
C LYS A 84 19.64 -13.80 3.43
N THR A 85 20.94 -13.52 3.44
CA THR A 85 21.65 -12.96 4.59
C THR A 85 21.06 -11.61 5.02
N TYR A 86 20.77 -10.74 4.06
CA TYR A 86 20.13 -9.45 4.34
C TYR A 86 18.73 -9.61 4.95
N LEU A 87 17.92 -10.51 4.39
CA LEU A 87 16.56 -10.76 4.88
C LEU A 87 16.55 -11.44 6.25
N LEU A 88 17.51 -12.31 6.56
CA LEU A 88 17.63 -12.87 7.92
C LEU A 88 18.02 -11.82 8.96
N ALA A 89 18.83 -10.83 8.57
CA ALA A 89 19.31 -9.78 9.48
C ALA A 89 18.30 -8.63 9.68
N LYS A 90 17.44 -8.35 8.69
CA LYS A 90 16.53 -7.18 8.69
C LYS A 90 15.05 -7.50 8.46
N GLY A 91 14.72 -8.76 8.15
CA GLY A 91 13.36 -9.22 7.84
C GLY A 91 12.51 -9.54 9.04
#